data_AF-A0A6M3LV58-F1
#
_entry.id   AF-A0A6M3LV58-F1
#
_cell.length_a   1.000
_cell.length_b   1.000
_cell.length_c   1.000
_cell.angle_alpha   90.00
_cell.angle_beta   90.00
_cell.angle_gamma   90.00
#
_symmetry.space_group_name_H-M   'P 1'
#
loop_
_entity.id
_entity.type
_entity.pdbx_description
1 polymer ?
#
loop_
_entity_poly.entity_id
_entity_poly.type
_entity_poly.pdbx_seq_one_letter_code
_entity_poly.pdbx_strand_id
1 'polypeptide(L)' 'MLKGYGMPRNSKVHKVYEALLRDGYSKASAARIAQDRTGQSLATGKPAKKKKGK' A
#
# COMPACT_ATOMS: atom_id res chain seq x y z
N MET A 1 9.98 11.09 -16.00
CA MET A 1 8.99 10.03 -15.67
C MET A 1 9.73 8.78 -15.20
N LEU A 2 9.92 8.57 -13.90
CA LEU A 2 10.57 7.36 -13.39
C LEU A 2 9.59 6.19 -13.37
N LYS A 3 9.81 5.27 -14.31
CA LYS A 3 9.20 3.95 -14.50
C LYS A 3 9.80 3.00 -13.45
N GLY A 4 8.99 2.39 -12.59
CA GLY A 4 9.47 1.40 -11.62
C GLY A 4 8.55 1.21 -10.43
N TYR A 5 8.11 -0.03 -10.21
CA TYR A 5 7.12 -0.54 -9.25
C TYR A 5 5.66 -0.25 -9.65
N GLY A 6 4.85 -1.29 -9.86
CA GLY A 6 3.43 -1.24 -10.25
C GLY A 6 2.48 -0.59 -9.24
N MET A 7 3.00 0.25 -8.35
CA MET A 7 2.29 0.99 -7.33
C MET A 7 1.49 2.13 -7.97
N PRO A 8 0.16 2.16 -7.83
CA PRO A 8 -0.62 3.28 -8.33
C PRO A 8 -0.34 4.52 -7.47
N ARG A 9 0.42 5.46 -8.05
CA ARG A 9 0.94 6.72 -7.45
C ARG A 9 -0.12 7.73 -6.95
N ASN A 10 -1.37 7.33 -6.82
CA ASN A 10 -2.42 8.17 -6.23
C ASN A 10 -3.49 7.36 -5.48
N SER A 11 -3.21 6.08 -5.22
CA SER A 11 -4.10 5.22 -4.42
C SER A 11 -4.06 5.60 -2.95
N LYS A 12 -5.12 5.27 -2.21
CA LYS A 12 -5.18 5.51 -0.76
C LYS A 12 -4.02 4.80 -0.05
N VAL A 13 -3.69 3.58 -0.46
CA VAL A 13 -2.56 2.81 0.11
C VAL A 13 -1.20 3.48 -0.14
N HIS A 14 -0.99 4.09 -1.30
CA HIS A 14 0.25 4.80 -1.62
C HIS A 14 0.44 6.03 -0.72
N LYS A 15 -0.62 6.83 -0.53
CA LYS A 15 -0.59 8.03 0.32
C LYS A 15 -0.29 7.69 1.77
N VAL A 16 -0.92 6.63 2.30
CA VAL A 16 -0.67 6.17 3.67
C VAL A 16 0.75 5.62 3.80
N TYR A 17 1.23 4.86 2.80
CA TYR A 17 2.60 4.34 2.78
C TYR A 17 3.65 5.45 2.80
N GLU A 18 3.52 6.46 1.94
CA GLU A 18 4.44 7.60 1.92
C GLU A 18 4.41 8.41 3.21
N ALA A 19 3.23 8.59 3.81
CA ALA A 19 3.10 9.26 5.11
C ALA A 19 3.87 8.49 6.20
N LEU A 20 3.73 7.16 6.26
CA LEU A 20 4.43 6.33 7.23
C LEU A 20 5.95 6.33 7.01
N LEU A 21 6.41 6.34 5.75
CA LEU A 21 7.83 6.49 5.46
C LEU A 21 8.39 7.84 5.93
N ARG A 22 7.62 8.92 5.74
CA ARG A 22 7.99 10.26 6.22
C ARG A 22 8.06 10.33 7.75
N ASP A 23 7.21 9.56 8.42
CA ASP A 23 7.17 9.44 9.88
C ASP A 23 8.31 8.56 10.45
N GLY A 24 9.14 7.96 9.57
CA GLY A 24 10.32 7.18 9.96
C GLY A 24 10.07 5.67 10.07
N TYR A 25 8.91 5.17 9.67
CA TYR A 25 8.66 3.73 9.66
C TYR A 25 9.50 3.01 8.60
N SER A 26 9.90 1.78 8.92
CA SER A 26 10.53 0.89 7.94
C SER A 26 9.57 0.58 6.78
N LYS A 27 10.11 0.37 5.58
CA LYS A 27 9.33 0.05 4.37
C LYS A 27 8.39 -1.14 4.58
N ALA A 28 8.85 -2.18 5.29
CA ALA A 28 8.05 -3.35 5.60
C ALA A 28 6.86 -3.03 6.53
N SER A 29 7.11 -2.25 7.59
CA SER A 29 6.06 -1.85 8.53
C SER A 29 5.06 -0.91 7.88
N ALA A 30 5.54 0.09 7.14
CA ALA A 30 4.72 1.02 6.38
C ALA A 30 3.82 0.29 5.37
N ALA A 31 4.35 -0.71 4.65
CA ALA A 31 3.59 -1.52 3.71
C ALA A 31 2.45 -2.26 4.41
N ARG A 32 2.75 -2.94 5.53
CA ARG A 32 1.77 -3.72 6.28
C ARG A 32 0.66 -2.84 6.86
N ILE A 33 1.03 -1.72 7.50
CA ILE A 33 0.07 -0.77 8.09
C ILE A 33 -0.78 -0.12 7.00
N ALA A 34 -0.18 0.28 5.88
CA ALA A 34 -0.93 0.91 4.79
C ALA A 34 -1.95 -0.06 4.18
N GLN A 35 -1.55 -1.32 3.94
CA GLN A 35 -2.46 -2.35 3.42
C GLN A 35 -3.60 -2.64 4.39
N ASP A 36 -3.30 -2.79 5.69
CA ASP A 36 -4.27 -3.07 6.73
C ASP A 36 -5.29 -1.93 6.88
N ARG A 37 -4.82 -0.68 6.96
CA ARG A 37 -5.68 0.52 7.07
C ARG A 37 -6.57 0.75 5.86
N THR A 38 -6.07 0.45 4.65
CA THR A 38 -6.77 0.79 3.41
C THR A 38 -7.53 -0.38 2.79
N GLY A 39 -7.25 -1.61 3.24
CA GLY A 39 -7.75 -2.84 2.63
C GLY A 39 -7.27 -3.05 1.19
N GLN A 40 -6.31 -2.26 0.72
CA GLN A 40 -5.80 -2.27 -0.65
C GLN A 40 -4.41 -2.88 -0.69
N SER A 41 -4.14 -3.66 -1.73
CA SER A 41 -2.80 -4.18 -1.99
C SER A 41 -1.86 -3.04 -2.37
N LEU A 42 -0.73 -2.93 -1.68
CA LEU A 42 0.30 -1.94 -2.00
C LEU A 42 0.77 -2.04 -3.46
N ALA A 43 0.90 -3.28 -3.97
CA ALA A 43 1.39 -3.55 -5.31
C ALA A 43 0.44 -3.15 -6.45
N THR A 44 -0.87 -2.99 -6.20
CA THR A 44 -1.86 -2.75 -7.27
C THR A 44 -2.87 -1.65 -6.95
N GLY A 45 -2.90 -1.14 -5.70
CA GLY A 45 -3.90 -0.21 -5.15
C GLY A 45 -5.34 -0.69 -5.26
N LYS A 46 -5.55 -1.97 -5.57
CA LYS A 46 -6.87 -2.58 -5.64
C LYS A 46 -7.16 -3.26 -4.30
N PRO A 47 -8.44 -3.32 -3.88
CA PRO A 47 -8.80 -4.10 -2.70
C PRO A 47 -8.26 -5.53 -2.86
N ALA A 48 -7.63 -6.05 -1.81
CA ALA A 48 -7.20 -7.44 -1.81
C ALA A 48 -8.46 -8.28 -2.06
N LYS A 49 -8.43 -9.17 -3.07
CA LYS A 49 -9.53 -10.12 -3.28
C LYS A 49 -9.68 -10.88 -1.96
N LYS A 50 -10.78 -10.61 -1.23
CA LYS A 50 -11.12 -11.38 -0.04
C LYS A 50 -11.10 -12.85 -0.49
N LYS A 51 -10.25 -13.67 0.11
CA LYS A 51 -10.34 -15.12 -0.09
C LYS A 51 -11.78 -15.47 0.28
N LYS A 52 -12.58 -15.89 -0.71
CA LYS A 52 -13.93 -16.41 -0.51
C LYS A 52 -13.79 -17.46 0.59
N GLY A 53 -14.42 -17.21 1.74
CA GLY A 53 -14.31 -18.07 2.92
C GLY A 53 -14.62 -19.51 2.51
N LYS A 54 -13.78 -20.44 2.97
CA LYS A 54 -14.16 -21.84 3.06
C LYS A 54 -15.05 -22.01 4.28
#